data_AF-A0A822FTA0-F1
#
_entry.id   AF-A0A822FTA0-F1
#
_cell.length_a   1.000
_cell.length_b   1.000
_cell.length_c   1.000
_cell.angle_alpha   90.00
_cell.angle_beta   90.00
_cell.angle_gamma   90.00
#
_symmetry.space_group_name_H-M   'P 1'
#
loop_
_entity.id
_entity.type
_entity.pdbx_description
1 polymer ?
#
loop_
_entity_poly.entity_id
_entity_poly.type
_entity_poly.pdbx_seq_one_letter_code
_entity_poly.pdbx_strand_id
1 'polypeptide(L)'
;CFVLNFILASSTNITVSSCSTSTCIGQETPYRTSIVTALYPFDGNTNDQSGYYTGVAFGTSVPSFPSAGAYIGQAIYLNPASQQYVQIPNINLSKQSFTLQAWLYPQSMTTSSDYGIFSQCDSSSVCLSLSLRSGRFVLSFDSMNSNNITLTGSTLVSSSVIVHITVVYDAIRFQQQIYVDGQIDAVSHGMVNSYQGDSSSSTTTTTIGRSLSFARGTSYFQGRIDHFIISAGVARSACQISNDASLVVYYPFDTTGTYNDYSVNLCNGIASGTTIASSGRVNQALSFTSSTSYFQSQCYPRMRANDQSFSFSLWVNPTSTTSGGTLVHLSSNSNGNGTCYDLLVFTSTGALVCQWLYANNSTDSAQGPVIPANTSTHVVVVYSYKSGVRLFINGQFSTSSNTGSFSVFDASSPWYITLGNKSPLGSSASLSCQSGSIPISSGSFSGSIDEFRMYNRELNNQEICVLANP
;
A
#
# COMPACT_ATOMS: atom_id res chain seq x y z
N CYS A 1 35.75 58.00 28.77
CA CYS A 1 35.39 56.60 29.07
C CYS A 1 34.00 56.30 28.52
N PHE A 2 33.93 55.92 27.25
CA PHE A 2 32.73 55.29 26.67
C PHE A 2 33.01 53.79 26.61
N VAL A 3 32.26 52.98 27.34
CA VAL A 3 32.34 51.53 27.27
C VAL A 3 31.24 51.05 26.31
N LEU A 4 31.69 50.43 25.23
CA LEU A 4 30.89 49.81 24.19
C LEU A 4 30.50 48.39 24.68
N ASN A 5 29.22 48.13 24.95
CA ASN A 5 28.75 46.78 25.24
C ASN A 5 28.37 46.08 23.92
N PHE A 6 29.20 45.13 23.50
CA PHE A 6 28.83 44.13 22.51
C PHE A 6 27.85 43.14 23.14
N ILE A 7 26.63 43.06 22.61
CA ILE A 7 25.73 41.93 22.85
C ILE A 7 26.06 40.86 21.80
N LEU A 8 26.80 39.84 22.22
CA LEU A 8 26.94 38.58 21.49
C LEU A 8 25.61 37.84 21.56
N ALA A 9 24.91 37.74 20.43
CA ALA A 9 23.78 36.83 20.28
C ALA A 9 24.31 35.39 20.19
N SER A 10 24.27 34.68 21.32
CA SER A 10 24.58 33.26 21.44
C SER A 10 23.34 32.41 21.19
N SER A 11 23.50 31.41 20.31
CA SER A 11 22.69 30.20 20.17
C SER A 11 21.18 30.39 20.04
N THR A 12 20.69 30.41 18.80
CA THR A 12 19.33 29.96 18.49
C THR A 12 19.19 28.52 18.96
N ASN A 13 18.54 28.31 20.11
CA ASN A 13 17.93 27.03 20.43
C ASN A 13 16.91 26.75 19.33
N ILE A 14 17.30 25.95 18.33
CA ILE A 14 16.34 25.33 17.42
C ILE A 14 15.55 24.38 18.30
N THR A 15 14.39 24.82 18.75
CA THR A 15 13.36 23.93 19.28
C THR A 15 13.01 22.99 18.14
N VAL A 16 13.61 21.80 18.14
CA VAL A 16 13.14 20.67 17.34
C VAL A 16 11.69 20.49 17.76
N SER A 17 10.74 20.88 16.91
CA SER A 17 9.33 20.65 17.19
C SER A 17 9.18 19.14 17.27
N SER A 18 8.95 18.62 18.48
CA SER A 18 8.67 17.20 18.67
C SER A 18 7.44 16.87 17.84
N CYS A 19 7.62 16.08 16.78
CA CYS A 19 6.50 15.54 16.03
C CYS A 19 5.59 14.78 17.02
N SER A 20 4.27 15.03 17.00
CA SER A 20 3.32 14.20 17.76
C SER A 20 3.51 12.72 17.41
N THR A 21 3.59 11.86 18.43
CA THR A 21 3.73 10.40 18.29
C THR A 21 2.41 9.69 17.97
N SER A 22 1.35 10.45 17.65
CA SER A 22 -0.01 9.92 17.44
C SER A 22 -0.28 9.42 16.02
N THR A 23 0.74 9.19 15.21
CA THR A 23 0.58 8.71 13.82
C THR A 23 0.88 7.23 13.69
N CYS A 24 0.20 6.58 12.74
CA CYS A 24 0.44 5.18 12.40
C CYS A 24 1.69 4.98 11.51
N ILE A 25 2.24 6.05 10.95
CA ILE A 25 3.43 6.01 10.09
C ILE A 25 4.68 5.65 10.91
N GLY A 26 5.53 4.76 10.40
CA GLY A 26 6.74 4.31 11.09
C GLY A 26 6.53 3.18 12.11
N GLN A 27 5.28 2.87 12.47
CA GLN A 27 4.93 1.63 13.19
C GLN A 27 4.74 0.49 12.19
N GLU A 28 5.79 0.16 11.45
CA GLU A 28 5.71 -0.91 10.45
C GLU A 28 5.73 -2.26 11.17
N THR A 29 4.73 -3.10 10.90
CA THR A 29 4.85 -4.52 11.18
C THR A 29 5.74 -5.14 10.12
N PRO A 30 6.91 -5.70 10.46
CA PRO A 30 7.62 -6.53 9.51
C PRO A 30 6.66 -7.66 9.13
N TYR A 31 6.21 -7.67 7.88
CA TYR A 31 5.27 -8.67 7.35
C TYR A 31 5.76 -10.11 7.58
N ARG A 32 7.07 -10.28 7.87
CA ARG A 32 7.79 -11.53 7.66
C ARG A 32 7.89 -12.51 8.82
N THR A 33 7.36 -12.35 10.04
CA THR A 33 7.62 -13.41 11.07
C THR A 33 6.59 -13.77 12.15
N SER A 34 5.37 -13.22 12.28
CA SER A 34 4.46 -13.78 13.34
C SER A 34 2.94 -13.56 13.24
N ILE A 35 2.44 -12.71 12.34
CA ILE A 35 1.03 -12.26 12.42
C ILE A 35 0.13 -12.85 11.33
N VAL A 36 0.68 -13.27 10.18
CA VAL A 36 -0.10 -13.81 9.06
C VAL A 36 -0.19 -15.34 9.16
N THR A 37 -1.42 -15.87 9.15
CA THR A 37 -1.70 -17.31 9.12
C THR A 37 -1.83 -17.84 7.69
N ALA A 38 -2.50 -17.09 6.81
CA ALA A 38 -2.61 -17.41 5.39
C ALA A 38 -2.66 -16.13 4.54
N LEU A 39 -2.06 -16.16 3.35
CA LEU A 39 -2.11 -15.10 2.33
C LEU A 39 -2.43 -15.72 0.97
N TYR A 40 -3.49 -15.24 0.32
CA TYR A 40 -3.86 -15.58 -1.04
C TYR A 40 -3.73 -14.33 -1.94
N PRO A 41 -2.62 -14.17 -2.67
CA PRO A 41 -2.48 -13.09 -3.63
C PRO A 41 -3.46 -13.25 -4.81
N PHE A 42 -3.77 -14.49 -5.18
CA PHE A 42 -4.52 -14.82 -6.40
C PHE A 42 -3.83 -14.42 -7.72
N ASP A 43 -2.50 -14.41 -7.72
CA ASP A 43 -1.66 -14.26 -8.90
C ASP A 43 -1.65 -15.53 -9.77
N GLY A 44 -2.77 -15.82 -10.42
CA GLY A 44 -2.91 -16.90 -11.40
C GLY A 44 -3.24 -18.27 -10.81
N ASN A 45 -3.38 -18.38 -9.48
CA ASN A 45 -3.70 -19.63 -8.78
C ASN A 45 -4.37 -19.37 -7.42
N THR A 46 -4.77 -20.43 -6.71
CA THR A 46 -5.41 -20.39 -5.38
C THR A 46 -4.47 -20.83 -4.24
N ASN A 47 -3.15 -20.81 -4.46
CA ASN A 47 -2.19 -21.20 -3.44
C ASN A 47 -2.06 -20.13 -2.36
N ASP A 48 -1.92 -20.59 -1.12
CA ASP A 48 -1.53 -19.76 0.00
C ASP A 48 0.00 -19.58 0.01
N GLN A 49 0.49 -18.36 0.18
CA GLN A 49 1.92 -18.06 0.23
C GLN A 49 2.59 -18.49 1.54
N SER A 50 1.85 -18.75 2.62
CA SER A 50 2.43 -19.35 3.82
C SER A 50 2.81 -20.83 3.59
N GLY A 51 2.20 -21.48 2.60
CA GLY A 51 2.45 -22.86 2.18
C GLY A 51 1.64 -23.91 2.93
N TYR A 52 0.76 -23.52 3.86
CA TYR A 52 0.02 -24.44 4.73
C TYR A 52 -1.47 -24.56 4.40
N TYR A 53 -2.04 -23.56 3.72
CA TYR A 53 -3.50 -23.45 3.53
C TYR A 53 -3.90 -23.37 2.05
N THR A 54 -3.29 -24.16 1.17
CA THR A 54 -3.60 -24.14 -0.27
C THR A 54 -5.10 -24.29 -0.54
N GLY A 55 -5.66 -23.33 -1.27
CA GLY A 55 -7.06 -23.33 -1.65
C GLY A 55 -7.34 -24.13 -2.90
N VAL A 56 -8.58 -24.60 -3.04
CA VAL A 56 -9.11 -25.29 -4.22
C VAL A 56 -10.28 -24.49 -4.76
N ALA A 57 -10.25 -24.14 -6.05
CA ALA A 57 -11.35 -23.46 -6.70
C ALA A 57 -12.53 -24.41 -6.98
N PHE A 58 -13.75 -23.92 -6.77
CA PHE A 58 -15.02 -24.61 -7.02
C PHE A 58 -15.94 -23.76 -7.89
N GLY A 59 -16.91 -24.41 -8.54
CA GLY A 59 -17.92 -23.79 -9.41
C GLY A 59 -18.24 -24.69 -10.61
N THR A 60 -19.20 -24.27 -11.44
CA THR A 60 -19.51 -24.96 -12.71
C THR A 60 -18.46 -24.69 -13.81
N SER A 61 -17.55 -23.75 -13.56
CA SER A 61 -16.41 -23.42 -14.41
C SER A 61 -15.23 -22.92 -13.56
N VAL A 62 -14.01 -23.04 -14.08
CA VAL A 62 -12.79 -22.59 -13.41
C VAL A 62 -12.75 -21.05 -13.36
N PRO A 63 -12.50 -20.43 -12.19
CA PRO A 63 -12.28 -18.99 -12.08
C PRO A 63 -11.11 -18.51 -12.95
N SER A 64 -11.18 -17.28 -13.46
CA SER A 64 -10.08 -16.63 -14.18
C SER A 64 -9.32 -15.66 -13.28
N PHE A 65 -8.09 -15.29 -13.69
CA PHE A 65 -7.20 -14.40 -12.92
C PHE A 65 -6.81 -13.17 -13.74
N PRO A 66 -7.72 -12.21 -13.98
CA PRO A 66 -7.41 -10.99 -14.71
C PRO A 66 -6.54 -10.02 -13.90
N SER A 67 -5.67 -9.28 -14.59
CA SER A 67 -4.94 -8.14 -14.01
C SER A 67 -5.77 -6.85 -13.96
N ALA A 68 -6.78 -6.73 -14.83
CA ALA A 68 -7.68 -5.58 -14.80
C ALA A 68 -8.54 -5.63 -13.53
N GLY A 69 -8.46 -4.59 -12.69
CA GLY A 69 -9.19 -4.51 -11.43
C GLY A 69 -8.62 -5.40 -10.31
N ALA A 70 -7.42 -5.95 -10.50
CA ALA A 70 -6.58 -6.41 -9.41
C ALA A 70 -5.98 -5.21 -8.66
N TYR A 71 -5.72 -5.37 -7.37
CA TYR A 71 -4.92 -4.43 -6.60
C TYR A 71 -3.46 -4.51 -7.03
N ILE A 72 -2.89 -5.72 -7.07
CA ILE A 72 -1.52 -6.02 -7.49
C ILE A 72 -1.54 -7.29 -8.33
N GLY A 73 -0.76 -7.33 -9.41
CA GLY A 73 -0.63 -8.52 -10.24
C GLY A 73 -1.97 -8.95 -10.88
N GLN A 74 -2.52 -10.07 -10.43
CA GLN A 74 -3.81 -10.61 -10.85
C GLN A 74 -4.72 -10.88 -9.64
N ALA A 75 -6.03 -10.85 -9.87
CA ALA A 75 -7.04 -11.13 -8.86
C ALA A 75 -7.93 -12.28 -9.31
N ILE A 76 -8.46 -13.09 -8.38
CA ILE A 76 -9.42 -14.12 -8.74
C ILE A 76 -10.77 -13.47 -9.09
N TYR A 77 -11.28 -13.74 -10.29
CA TYR A 77 -12.62 -13.33 -10.69
C TYR A 77 -13.64 -14.43 -10.36
N LEU A 78 -14.67 -14.07 -9.60
CA LEU A 78 -15.73 -14.97 -9.15
C LEU A 78 -17.08 -14.53 -9.71
N ASN A 79 -17.78 -15.47 -10.34
CA ASN A 79 -19.10 -15.28 -10.91
C ASN A 79 -20.17 -16.08 -10.13
N PRO A 80 -21.18 -15.42 -9.55
CA PRO A 80 -22.26 -16.10 -8.82
C PRO A 80 -23.09 -17.00 -9.73
N ALA A 81 -23.24 -16.69 -11.03
CA ALA A 81 -23.97 -17.53 -11.98
C ALA A 81 -23.30 -18.89 -12.20
N SER A 82 -21.99 -18.98 -11.97
CA SER A 82 -21.21 -20.21 -12.00
C SER A 82 -20.94 -20.78 -10.60
N GLN A 83 -21.53 -20.20 -9.56
CA GLN A 83 -21.35 -20.58 -8.15
C GLN A 83 -19.87 -20.69 -7.76
N GLN A 84 -19.04 -19.74 -8.22
CA GLN A 84 -17.60 -19.80 -8.06
C GLN A 84 -17.14 -19.36 -6.68
N TYR A 85 -16.19 -20.09 -6.09
CA TYR A 85 -15.54 -19.77 -4.82
C TYR A 85 -14.23 -20.55 -4.66
N VAL A 86 -13.48 -20.26 -3.60
CA VAL A 86 -12.31 -21.04 -3.19
C VAL A 86 -12.60 -21.69 -1.85
N GLN A 87 -12.37 -22.99 -1.73
CA GLN A 87 -12.40 -23.70 -0.45
C GLN A 87 -10.99 -23.84 0.07
N ILE A 88 -10.78 -23.53 1.34
CA ILE A 88 -9.47 -23.62 2.00
C ILE A 88 -9.54 -24.58 3.19
N PRO A 89 -8.40 -25.16 3.63
CA PRO A 89 -8.36 -25.93 4.86
C PRO A 89 -8.86 -25.10 6.05
N ASN A 90 -9.41 -25.78 7.04
CA ASN A 90 -9.96 -25.10 8.21
C ASN A 90 -8.86 -24.35 8.98
N ILE A 91 -9.13 -23.09 9.31
CA ILE A 91 -8.27 -22.27 10.17
C ILE A 91 -9.01 -22.08 11.49
N ASN A 92 -8.37 -22.38 12.62
CA ASN A 92 -9.00 -22.16 13.90
C ASN A 92 -9.17 -20.65 14.13
N LEU A 93 -10.40 -20.15 14.07
CA LEU A 93 -10.78 -18.77 14.44
C LEU A 93 -11.68 -18.74 15.68
N SER A 94 -11.92 -19.92 16.28
CA SER A 94 -12.86 -20.11 17.38
C SER A 94 -12.27 -19.61 18.68
N LYS A 95 -13.06 -18.87 19.46
CA LYS A 95 -12.71 -18.44 20.84
C LYS A 95 -11.40 -17.68 20.95
N GLN A 96 -10.98 -16.99 19.88
CA GLN A 96 -9.77 -16.17 19.88
C GLN A 96 -9.92 -14.94 18.99
N SER A 97 -8.99 -14.00 19.12
CA SER A 97 -8.91 -12.85 18.24
C SER A 97 -8.58 -13.28 16.81
N PHE A 98 -9.06 -12.53 15.83
CA PHE A 98 -8.62 -12.71 14.45
C PHE A 98 -8.80 -11.43 13.63
N THR A 99 -8.08 -11.37 12.51
CA THR A 99 -8.23 -10.33 11.51
C THR A 99 -8.33 -10.98 10.13
N LEU A 100 -9.33 -10.57 9.34
CA LEU A 100 -9.45 -10.92 7.92
C LEU A 100 -9.35 -9.63 7.11
N GLN A 101 -8.57 -9.61 6.03
CA GLN A 101 -8.48 -8.46 5.15
C GLN A 101 -8.38 -8.90 3.69
N ALA A 102 -8.86 -8.04 2.78
CA ALA A 102 -8.81 -8.30 1.35
C ALA A 102 -8.97 -7.02 0.55
N TRP A 103 -8.47 -7.05 -0.67
CA TRP A 103 -8.83 -6.10 -1.71
C TRP A 103 -9.96 -6.67 -2.56
N LEU A 104 -11.01 -5.88 -2.74
CA LEU A 104 -12.21 -6.29 -3.46
C LEU A 104 -12.47 -5.33 -4.62
N TYR A 105 -12.82 -5.88 -5.78
CA TYR A 105 -13.36 -5.14 -6.92
C TYR A 105 -14.75 -5.71 -7.25
N PRO A 106 -15.82 -5.25 -6.57
CA PRO A 106 -17.16 -5.77 -6.80
C PRO A 106 -17.68 -5.39 -8.19
N GLN A 107 -18.44 -6.26 -8.83
CA GLN A 107 -19.06 -6.00 -10.12
C GLN A 107 -20.56 -6.20 -10.08
N SER A 108 -21.30 -5.29 -10.74
CA SER A 108 -22.75 -5.38 -10.94
C SER A 108 -23.53 -5.72 -9.67
N MET A 109 -23.25 -4.99 -8.58
CA MET A 109 -23.97 -5.16 -7.33
C MET A 109 -25.38 -4.59 -7.43
N THR A 110 -26.35 -5.37 -6.95
CA THR A 110 -27.74 -4.92 -6.75
C THR A 110 -27.96 -4.61 -5.28
N THR A 111 -28.80 -3.62 -4.98
CA THR A 111 -29.04 -3.17 -3.60
C THR A 111 -29.87 -4.15 -2.76
N SER A 112 -30.43 -5.19 -3.38
CA SER A 112 -31.30 -6.20 -2.74
C SER A 112 -30.61 -7.54 -2.47
N SER A 113 -29.36 -7.73 -2.89
CA SER A 113 -28.66 -9.01 -2.81
C SER A 113 -27.54 -9.01 -1.77
N ASP A 114 -27.27 -10.20 -1.23
CA ASP A 114 -26.10 -10.49 -0.41
C ASP A 114 -25.01 -11.10 -1.31
N TYR A 115 -23.78 -10.63 -1.18
CA TYR A 115 -22.60 -11.11 -1.90
C TYR A 115 -21.58 -11.65 -0.91
N GLY A 116 -21.35 -12.96 -0.92
CA GLY A 116 -20.55 -13.63 0.11
C GLY A 116 -19.05 -13.52 -0.14
N ILE A 117 -18.29 -12.96 0.81
CA ILE A 117 -16.84 -12.75 0.67
C ILE A 117 -16.04 -13.84 1.40
N PHE A 118 -16.45 -14.19 2.61
CA PHE A 118 -15.82 -15.24 3.38
C PHE A 118 -16.86 -15.95 4.25
N SER A 119 -16.63 -17.23 4.52
CA SER A 119 -17.34 -17.92 5.58
C SER A 119 -16.56 -19.11 6.13
N GLN A 120 -16.78 -19.36 7.41
CA GLN A 120 -16.40 -20.59 8.07
C GLN A 120 -17.60 -21.08 8.88
N CYS A 121 -18.09 -22.28 8.57
CA CYS A 121 -19.24 -22.87 9.24
C CYS A 121 -18.90 -24.26 9.74
N ASP A 122 -19.34 -24.59 10.95
CA ASP A 122 -19.23 -25.91 11.53
C ASP A 122 -20.47 -26.79 11.30
N SER A 123 -20.37 -28.05 11.75
CA SER A 123 -21.47 -29.03 11.71
C SER A 123 -22.73 -28.63 12.50
N SER A 124 -22.59 -27.74 13.47
CA SER A 124 -23.69 -27.23 14.30
C SER A 124 -24.35 -26.00 13.69
N SER A 125 -23.99 -25.65 12.44
CA SER A 125 -24.46 -24.47 11.73
C SER A 125 -24.16 -23.16 12.47
N VAL A 126 -23.04 -23.12 13.20
CA VAL A 126 -22.43 -21.88 13.69
C VAL A 126 -21.52 -21.36 12.60
N CYS A 127 -21.84 -20.19 12.07
CA CYS A 127 -21.20 -19.60 10.90
C CYS A 127 -20.59 -18.25 11.23
N LEU A 128 -19.29 -18.12 10.97
CA LEU A 128 -18.65 -16.85 10.70
C LEU A 128 -18.93 -16.49 9.24
N SER A 129 -19.46 -15.30 9.00
CA SER A 129 -19.74 -14.79 7.65
C SER A 129 -19.25 -13.36 7.48
N LEU A 130 -18.57 -13.10 6.36
CA LEU A 130 -18.32 -11.76 5.83
C LEU A 130 -19.01 -11.65 4.49
N SER A 131 -19.86 -10.65 4.32
CA SER A 131 -20.60 -10.40 3.08
C SER A 131 -20.78 -8.91 2.81
N LEU A 132 -21.14 -8.59 1.57
CA LEU A 132 -21.70 -7.30 1.18
C LEU A 132 -23.22 -7.45 1.09
N ARG A 133 -23.96 -6.71 1.94
CA ARG A 133 -25.42 -6.67 1.96
C ARG A 133 -25.88 -5.28 1.62
N SER A 134 -26.68 -5.14 0.57
CA SER A 134 -27.16 -3.82 0.12
C SER A 134 -26.02 -2.80 -0.06
N GLY A 135 -24.86 -3.26 -0.54
CA GLY A 135 -23.66 -2.46 -0.73
C GLY A 135 -22.86 -2.14 0.54
N ARG A 136 -23.19 -2.71 1.70
CA ARG A 136 -22.48 -2.48 2.98
C ARG A 136 -21.83 -3.75 3.47
N PHE A 137 -20.64 -3.64 4.06
CA PHE A 137 -19.99 -4.80 4.67
C PHE A 137 -20.73 -5.27 5.91
N VAL A 138 -20.85 -6.58 6.05
CA VAL A 138 -21.52 -7.24 7.17
C VAL A 138 -20.63 -8.36 7.68
N LEU A 139 -20.28 -8.30 8.95
CA LEU A 139 -19.64 -9.36 9.71
C LEU A 139 -20.68 -10.01 10.63
N SER A 140 -20.87 -11.33 10.55
CA SER A 140 -21.82 -12.03 11.42
C SER A 140 -21.23 -13.29 12.04
N PHE A 141 -21.52 -13.49 13.33
CA PHE A 141 -21.40 -14.79 13.99
C PHE A 141 -22.82 -15.33 14.19
N ASP A 142 -23.32 -16.07 13.21
CA ASP A 142 -24.67 -16.62 13.23
C ASP A 142 -24.66 -18.02 13.85
N SER A 143 -25.66 -18.34 14.68
CA SER A 143 -25.93 -19.70 15.16
C SER A 143 -27.42 -20.01 15.05
N MET A 144 -27.80 -21.28 14.93
CA MET A 144 -29.20 -21.71 14.87
C MET A 144 -30.05 -21.33 16.09
N ASN A 145 -29.42 -21.01 17.24
CA ASN A 145 -30.10 -21.04 18.54
C ASN A 145 -30.21 -19.69 19.27
N SER A 146 -29.57 -18.60 18.85
CA SER A 146 -29.84 -17.24 19.38
C SER A 146 -29.06 -16.14 18.67
N ASN A 147 -29.69 -14.97 18.61
CA ASN A 147 -29.18 -13.61 18.31
C ASN A 147 -28.03 -13.53 17.32
N ASN A 148 -28.36 -13.20 16.06
CA ASN A 148 -27.42 -12.77 15.04
C ASN A 148 -26.49 -11.68 15.61
N ILE A 149 -25.26 -12.05 15.94
CA ILE A 149 -24.22 -11.10 16.32
C ILE A 149 -23.66 -10.54 15.02
N THR A 150 -24.43 -9.61 14.46
CA THR A 150 -24.14 -8.97 13.18
C THR A 150 -23.68 -7.54 13.40
N LEU A 151 -22.51 -7.22 12.86
CA LEU A 151 -22.04 -5.85 12.70
C LEU A 151 -22.19 -5.45 11.23
N THR A 152 -22.84 -4.31 10.97
CA THR A 152 -23.02 -3.76 9.63
C THR A 152 -22.28 -2.43 9.52
N GLY A 153 -21.50 -2.29 8.46
CA GLY A 153 -20.76 -1.09 8.10
C GLY A 153 -21.63 0.08 7.64
N SER A 154 -21.07 1.28 7.70
CA SER A 154 -21.70 2.53 7.28
C SER A 154 -21.28 2.97 5.87
N THR A 155 -20.24 2.37 5.31
CA THR A 155 -19.74 2.71 3.97
C THR A 155 -20.53 1.96 2.90
N LEU A 156 -20.98 2.70 1.88
CA LEU A 156 -21.57 2.14 0.67
C LEU A 156 -20.48 1.88 -0.36
N VAL A 157 -20.32 0.62 -0.73
CA VAL A 157 -19.37 0.19 -1.75
C VAL A 157 -19.99 0.36 -3.13
N SER A 158 -19.27 1.05 -4.01
CA SER A 158 -19.64 1.23 -5.41
C SER A 158 -19.20 0.03 -6.25
N SER A 159 -19.98 -0.32 -7.27
CA SER A 159 -19.53 -1.29 -8.27
C SER A 159 -18.36 -0.74 -9.08
N SER A 160 -17.47 -1.63 -9.51
CA SER A 160 -16.32 -1.32 -10.36
C SER A 160 -15.29 -0.38 -9.74
N VAL A 161 -15.27 -0.27 -8.41
CA VAL A 161 -14.26 0.46 -7.62
C VAL A 161 -13.56 -0.52 -6.69
N ILE A 162 -12.24 -0.42 -6.61
CA ILE A 162 -11.48 -1.25 -5.69
C ILE A 162 -11.53 -0.68 -4.27
N VAL A 163 -11.79 -1.55 -3.30
CA VAL A 163 -11.94 -1.21 -1.88
C VAL A 163 -11.13 -2.19 -1.04
N HIS A 164 -10.45 -1.68 -0.01
CA HIS A 164 -9.86 -2.52 1.02
C HIS A 164 -10.87 -2.75 2.14
N ILE A 165 -11.09 -4.00 2.52
CA ILE A 165 -11.88 -4.37 3.69
C ILE A 165 -10.98 -5.02 4.73
N THR A 166 -11.16 -4.66 5.99
CA THR A 166 -10.61 -5.42 7.11
C THR A 166 -11.67 -5.61 8.17
N VAL A 167 -11.79 -6.83 8.68
CA VAL A 167 -12.64 -7.12 9.83
C VAL A 167 -11.80 -7.71 10.94
N VAL A 168 -12.05 -7.24 12.16
CA VAL A 168 -11.34 -7.65 13.36
C VAL A 168 -12.34 -8.17 14.38
N TYR A 169 -12.02 -9.30 14.98
CA TYR A 169 -12.58 -9.66 16.26
C TYR A 169 -11.48 -9.63 17.32
N ASP A 170 -11.72 -8.87 18.38
CA ASP A 170 -10.83 -8.76 19.54
C ASP A 170 -11.43 -9.54 20.71
N ALA A 171 -10.84 -10.68 21.04
CA ALA A 171 -11.29 -11.54 22.14
C ALA A 171 -10.95 -10.98 23.53
N ILE A 172 -10.01 -10.03 23.64
CA ILE A 172 -9.70 -9.35 24.91
C ILE A 172 -10.77 -8.30 25.20
N ARG A 173 -11.20 -7.57 24.16
CA ARG A 173 -12.22 -6.51 24.26
C ARG A 173 -13.65 -6.99 24.02
N PHE A 174 -13.84 -8.21 23.53
CA PHE A 174 -15.13 -8.75 23.08
C PHE A 174 -15.80 -7.83 22.05
N GLN A 175 -15.06 -7.44 21.00
CA GLN A 175 -15.54 -6.47 20.01
C GLN A 175 -15.32 -6.94 18.58
N GLN A 176 -16.34 -6.74 17.75
CA GLN A 176 -16.25 -6.78 16.30
C GLN A 176 -15.95 -5.38 15.76
N GLN A 177 -15.13 -5.30 14.72
CA GLN A 177 -14.79 -4.06 14.05
C GLN A 177 -14.74 -4.28 12.53
N ILE A 178 -15.21 -3.30 11.78
CA ILE A 178 -15.13 -3.26 10.32
C ILE A 178 -14.35 -2.00 9.96
N TYR A 179 -13.37 -2.15 9.08
CA TYR A 179 -12.59 -1.07 8.50
C TYR A 179 -12.73 -1.08 6.99
N VAL A 180 -12.87 0.10 6.40
CA VAL A 180 -12.92 0.30 4.94
C VAL A 180 -11.84 1.29 4.54
N ASP A 181 -11.00 0.90 3.57
CA ASP A 181 -9.83 1.68 3.12
C ASP A 181 -8.94 2.16 4.29
N GLY A 182 -8.77 1.29 5.29
CA GLY A 182 -7.91 1.53 6.45
C GLY A 182 -8.55 2.36 7.57
N GLN A 183 -9.78 2.86 7.38
CA GLN A 183 -10.50 3.67 8.36
C GLN A 183 -11.59 2.85 9.05
N ILE A 184 -11.84 3.13 10.33
CA ILE A 184 -12.93 2.45 11.06
C ILE A 184 -14.28 2.81 10.44
N ASP A 185 -15.07 1.81 10.10
CA ASP A 185 -16.40 1.96 9.50
C ASP A 185 -17.51 1.55 10.49
N ALA A 186 -17.26 0.53 11.32
CA ALA A 186 -18.18 0.14 12.40
C ALA A 186 -17.47 -0.58 13.55
N VAL A 187 -18.02 -0.43 14.75
CA VAL A 187 -17.62 -1.18 15.97
C VAL A 187 -18.89 -1.70 16.64
N SER A 188 -18.88 -2.93 17.13
CA SER A 188 -20.02 -3.49 17.86
C SER A 188 -20.30 -2.72 19.16
N HIS A 189 -21.57 -2.47 19.43
CA HIS A 189 -22.00 -1.90 20.70
C HIS A 189 -22.08 -2.98 21.78
N GLY A 190 -21.34 -2.81 22.87
CA GLY A 190 -21.29 -3.78 23.96
C GLY A 190 -20.39 -4.99 23.67
N MET A 191 -20.41 -5.96 24.58
CA MET A 191 -19.60 -7.17 24.47
C MET A 191 -20.25 -8.16 23.50
N VAL A 192 -19.46 -8.62 22.54
CA VAL A 192 -19.78 -9.64 21.57
C VAL A 192 -19.04 -10.91 21.93
N ASN A 193 -19.78 -12.02 22.12
CA ASN A 193 -19.16 -13.33 22.30
C ASN A 193 -18.34 -13.71 21.06
N SER A 194 -17.24 -14.42 21.29
CA SER A 194 -16.40 -14.91 20.20
C SER A 194 -17.15 -15.86 19.29
N TYR A 195 -16.71 -15.97 18.04
CA TYR A 195 -17.10 -17.07 17.17
C TYR A 195 -16.89 -18.42 17.89
N GLN A 196 -17.94 -19.24 17.95
CA GLN A 196 -17.98 -20.49 18.71
C GLN A 196 -17.83 -21.73 17.84
N GLY A 197 -17.58 -21.57 16.53
CA GLY A 197 -17.57 -22.71 15.63
C GLY A 197 -16.54 -23.76 16.02
N ASP A 198 -16.89 -25.04 15.86
CA ASP A 198 -16.00 -26.15 16.16
C ASP A 198 -14.98 -26.35 15.03
N SER A 199 -13.75 -25.90 15.25
CA SER A 199 -12.66 -26.08 14.29
C SER A 199 -12.13 -27.52 14.20
N SER A 200 -12.56 -28.43 15.09
CA SER A 200 -12.15 -29.83 15.09
C SER A 200 -13.04 -30.74 14.25
N SER A 201 -14.20 -30.24 13.80
CA SER A 201 -15.10 -31.00 12.95
C SER A 201 -14.55 -31.15 11.53
N SER A 202 -14.48 -32.40 11.05
CA SER A 202 -14.09 -32.75 9.67
C SER A 202 -15.05 -32.23 8.61
N THR A 203 -16.20 -31.69 9.01
CA THR A 203 -17.21 -31.10 8.12
C THR A 203 -17.16 -29.57 8.07
N THR A 204 -16.23 -28.95 8.81
CA THR A 204 -16.08 -27.48 8.80
C THR A 204 -15.63 -27.03 7.42
N THR A 205 -16.42 -26.18 6.77
CA THR A 205 -16.05 -25.61 5.48
C THR A 205 -15.60 -24.17 5.66
N THR A 206 -14.39 -23.85 5.19
CA THR A 206 -13.90 -22.47 5.10
C THR A 206 -13.81 -22.07 3.63
N THR A 207 -14.41 -20.94 3.28
CA THR A 207 -14.50 -20.49 1.88
C THR A 207 -14.21 -19.01 1.72
N ILE A 208 -13.55 -18.68 0.61
CA ILE A 208 -13.34 -17.32 0.11
C ILE A 208 -14.21 -17.16 -1.15
N GLY A 209 -14.95 -16.06 -1.25
CA GLY A 209 -15.87 -15.80 -2.36
C GLY A 209 -17.25 -16.45 -2.23
N ARG A 210 -17.51 -17.11 -1.09
CA ARG A 210 -18.81 -17.65 -0.72
C ARG A 210 -19.06 -17.38 0.75
N SER A 211 -20.28 -16.99 1.08
CA SER A 211 -20.72 -16.87 2.45
C SER A 211 -21.98 -17.68 2.72
N LEU A 212 -21.96 -18.39 3.84
CA LEU A 212 -23.07 -19.15 4.36
C LEU A 212 -23.57 -18.43 5.61
N SER A 213 -24.85 -18.06 5.62
CA SER A 213 -25.53 -17.55 6.81
C SER A 213 -26.78 -18.38 7.02
N PHE A 214 -27.01 -18.82 8.26
CA PHE A 214 -28.20 -19.61 8.58
C PHE A 214 -29.49 -18.85 8.25
N ALA A 215 -29.54 -17.55 8.57
CA ALA A 215 -30.73 -16.72 8.36
C ALA A 215 -31.00 -16.39 6.88
N ARG A 216 -30.00 -16.54 5.99
CA ARG A 216 -30.02 -15.98 4.62
C ARG A 216 -29.65 -17.00 3.53
N GLY A 217 -29.17 -18.18 3.89
CA GLY A 217 -28.66 -19.18 2.96
C GLY A 217 -27.28 -18.85 2.41
N THR A 218 -26.99 -19.39 1.22
CA THR A 218 -25.70 -19.26 0.53
C THR A 218 -25.69 -18.03 -0.38
N SER A 219 -24.63 -17.25 -0.31
CA SER A 219 -24.34 -16.15 -1.24
C SER A 219 -22.94 -16.31 -1.84
N TYR A 220 -22.76 -15.84 -3.07
CA TYR A 220 -21.49 -15.88 -3.80
C TYR A 220 -21.04 -14.46 -4.11
N PHE A 221 -19.72 -14.23 -4.09
CA PHE A 221 -19.17 -12.95 -4.50
C PHE A 221 -19.35 -12.74 -6.00
N GLN A 222 -19.56 -11.49 -6.40
CA GLN A 222 -19.57 -11.07 -7.80
C GLN A 222 -18.50 -10.00 -8.01
N GLY A 223 -17.41 -10.37 -8.67
CA GLY A 223 -16.29 -9.46 -8.90
C GLY A 223 -14.95 -10.13 -8.65
N ARG A 224 -13.96 -9.33 -8.26
CA ARG A 224 -12.58 -9.82 -8.03
C ARG A 224 -12.17 -9.70 -6.57
N ILE A 225 -11.43 -10.70 -6.09
CA ILE A 225 -10.79 -10.70 -4.77
C ILE A 225 -9.29 -10.80 -4.98
N ASP A 226 -8.52 -10.02 -4.25
CA ASP A 226 -7.07 -9.94 -4.33
C ASP A 226 -6.48 -9.80 -2.92
N HIS A 227 -5.26 -10.30 -2.73
CA HIS A 227 -4.49 -10.16 -1.48
C HIS A 227 -5.33 -10.47 -0.22
N PHE A 228 -6.00 -11.64 -0.20
CA PHE A 228 -6.82 -12.07 0.92
C PHE A 228 -5.94 -12.63 2.03
N ILE A 229 -5.99 -12.04 3.23
CA ILE A 229 -5.13 -12.39 4.37
C ILE A 229 -5.99 -12.80 5.56
N ILE A 230 -5.54 -13.85 6.24
CA ILE A 230 -6.09 -14.34 7.51
C ILE A 230 -5.00 -14.26 8.57
N SER A 231 -5.29 -13.58 9.69
CA SER A 231 -4.44 -13.51 10.87
C SER A 231 -5.19 -14.12 12.06
N ALA A 232 -4.98 -15.41 12.34
CA ALA A 232 -5.59 -16.12 13.45
C ALA A 232 -4.83 -15.83 14.76
N GLY A 233 -5.55 -15.64 15.87
CA GLY A 233 -4.97 -15.29 17.17
C GLY A 233 -4.57 -13.81 17.30
N VAL A 234 -4.79 -12.98 16.27
CA VAL A 234 -4.34 -11.58 16.24
C VAL A 234 -5.49 -10.63 15.92
N ALA A 235 -5.72 -9.67 16.81
CA ALA A 235 -6.53 -8.48 16.53
C ALA A 235 -5.59 -7.35 16.10
N ARG A 236 -5.53 -7.05 14.80
CA ARG A 236 -4.69 -5.95 14.30
C ARG A 236 -5.20 -4.61 14.83
N SER A 237 -4.27 -3.71 15.14
CA SER A 237 -4.58 -2.35 15.56
C SER A 237 -5.05 -1.50 14.38
N ALA A 238 -5.76 -0.40 14.65
CA ALA A 238 -6.14 0.56 13.62
C ALA A 238 -4.94 1.08 12.81
N CYS A 239 -3.76 1.20 13.43
CA CYS A 239 -2.55 1.63 12.74
C CYS A 239 -1.99 0.58 11.79
N GLN A 240 -1.94 -0.69 12.20
CA GLN A 240 -1.56 -1.77 11.30
C GLN A 240 -2.50 -1.82 10.09
N ILE A 241 -3.81 -1.73 10.33
CA ILE A 241 -4.84 -1.78 9.28
C ILE A 241 -4.74 -0.57 8.33
N SER A 242 -4.50 0.62 8.88
CA SER A 242 -4.29 1.82 8.07
C SER A 242 -3.02 1.72 7.22
N ASN A 243 -1.95 1.11 7.73
CA ASN A 243 -0.73 0.88 6.96
C ASN A 243 -0.96 -0.17 5.88
N ASP A 244 -1.59 -1.31 6.20
CA ASP A 244 -1.91 -2.36 5.22
C ASP A 244 -2.78 -1.84 4.06
N ALA A 245 -3.69 -0.91 4.33
CA ALA A 245 -4.57 -0.33 3.32
C ALA A 245 -3.87 0.74 2.46
N SER A 246 -2.80 1.36 2.96
CA SER A 246 -2.25 2.57 2.36
C SER A 246 -0.78 2.56 1.97
N LEU A 247 0.07 1.82 2.68
CA LEU A 247 1.47 1.60 2.33
C LEU A 247 1.54 0.64 1.15
N VAL A 248 2.03 1.14 0.03
CA VAL A 248 2.15 0.40 -1.23
C VAL A 248 3.44 -0.40 -1.25
N VAL A 249 4.57 0.24 -0.90
CA VAL A 249 5.88 -0.41 -0.81
C VAL A 249 6.71 0.28 0.26
N TYR A 250 7.58 -0.48 0.90
CA TYR A 250 8.61 0.01 1.81
C TYR A 250 9.93 -0.75 1.61
N TYR A 251 10.96 -0.03 1.19
CA TYR A 251 12.32 -0.54 1.06
C TYR A 251 13.25 0.21 2.03
N PRO A 252 13.60 -0.39 3.19
CA PRO A 252 14.58 0.21 4.10
C PRO A 252 16.01 0.05 3.61
N PHE A 253 16.28 -0.89 2.71
CA PHE A 253 17.65 -1.21 2.24
C PHE A 253 18.64 -1.64 3.35
N ASP A 254 18.10 -2.14 4.48
CA ASP A 254 18.82 -2.62 5.67
C ASP A 254 19.46 -4.02 5.56
N THR A 255 19.30 -4.69 4.42
CA THR A 255 19.80 -6.06 4.26
C THR A 255 20.41 -6.28 2.88
N THR A 256 21.49 -7.07 2.85
CA THR A 256 22.14 -7.45 1.61
C THR A 256 21.31 -8.48 0.85
N GLY A 257 21.09 -8.24 -0.44
CA GLY A 257 20.83 -9.29 -1.43
C GLY A 257 19.39 -9.75 -1.62
N THR A 258 18.42 -9.30 -0.82
CA THR A 258 17.01 -9.70 -1.01
C THR A 258 16.07 -8.55 -1.37
N TYR A 259 16.50 -7.28 -1.24
CA TYR A 259 15.76 -6.07 -1.60
C TYR A 259 14.25 -6.16 -1.37
N ASN A 260 13.90 -6.70 -0.19
CA ASN A 260 12.53 -7.08 0.09
C ASN A 260 11.67 -5.84 0.28
N ASP A 261 10.43 -5.93 -0.17
CA ASP A 261 9.39 -5.03 0.29
C ASP A 261 8.94 -5.44 1.69
N TYR A 262 8.96 -4.50 2.62
CA TYR A 262 8.50 -4.68 4.00
C TYR A 262 7.03 -4.29 4.22
N SER A 263 6.34 -3.86 3.16
CA SER A 263 4.88 -3.73 3.16
C SER A 263 4.18 -5.10 3.07
N VAL A 264 2.84 -5.09 3.14
CA VAL A 264 2.01 -6.30 2.97
C VAL A 264 1.92 -6.81 1.53
N ASN A 265 2.48 -6.06 0.58
CA ASN A 265 2.34 -6.32 -0.85
C ASN A 265 3.46 -7.18 -1.43
N LEU A 266 4.53 -7.42 -0.66
CA LEU A 266 5.63 -8.32 -1.01
C LEU A 266 6.27 -8.02 -2.38
N CYS A 267 6.27 -6.75 -2.73
CA CYS A 267 6.74 -6.22 -3.99
C CYS A 267 8.26 -6.10 -4.04
N ASN A 268 8.95 -7.23 -3.87
CA ASN A 268 10.40 -7.27 -3.81
C ASN A 268 11.02 -6.68 -5.08
N GLY A 269 12.11 -5.93 -4.90
CA GLY A 269 12.82 -5.34 -6.01
C GLY A 269 14.03 -6.14 -6.45
N ILE A 270 14.66 -5.65 -7.52
CA ILE A 270 15.97 -6.04 -7.98
C ILE A 270 16.88 -4.82 -7.95
N ALA A 271 18.19 -5.01 -7.79
CA ALA A 271 19.14 -3.94 -7.97
C ALA A 271 20.37 -4.46 -8.73
N SER A 272 20.99 -3.57 -9.50
CA SER A 272 22.19 -3.85 -10.28
C SER A 272 23.17 -2.71 -10.10
N GLY A 273 24.46 -3.04 -10.04
CA GLY A 273 25.53 -2.05 -9.88
C GLY A 273 25.45 -1.25 -8.57
N THR A 274 24.66 -1.69 -7.59
CA THR A 274 24.50 -1.04 -6.29
C THR A 274 25.33 -1.75 -5.22
N THR A 275 25.64 -1.03 -4.15
CA THR A 275 26.24 -1.59 -2.93
C THR A 275 25.43 -1.17 -1.72
N ILE A 276 25.59 -1.86 -0.59
CA ILE A 276 25.00 -1.41 0.68
C ILE A 276 25.99 -0.47 1.37
N ALA A 277 25.57 0.78 1.59
CA ALA A 277 26.30 1.73 2.42
C ALA A 277 26.07 1.40 3.89
N SER A 278 27.14 1.37 4.68
CA SER A 278 27.08 1.10 6.12
C SER A 278 26.49 2.23 6.96
N SER A 279 26.20 3.39 6.34
CA SER A 279 25.59 4.55 6.99
C SER A 279 24.40 5.03 6.17
N GLY A 280 23.24 4.45 6.45
CA GLY A 280 21.95 5.04 6.07
C GLY A 280 21.54 6.14 7.03
N ARG A 281 20.40 6.79 6.73
CA ARG A 281 19.72 7.61 7.72
C ARG A 281 19.26 6.74 8.88
N VAL A 282 18.68 5.59 8.56
CA VAL A 282 18.35 4.52 9.51
C VAL A 282 19.23 3.34 9.12
N ASN A 283 20.07 2.84 10.04
CA ASN A 283 20.92 1.68 9.79
C ASN A 283 21.76 1.76 8.48
N GLN A 284 21.34 1.09 7.39
CA GLN A 284 22.08 1.00 6.13
C GLN A 284 21.33 1.72 4.99
N ALA A 285 21.97 1.89 3.83
CA ALA A 285 21.31 2.47 2.67
C ALA A 285 21.75 1.81 1.37
N LEU A 286 20.97 1.97 0.30
CA LEU A 286 21.37 1.52 -1.02
C LEU A 286 22.21 2.59 -1.72
N SER A 287 23.45 2.26 -2.07
CA SER A 287 24.41 3.14 -2.72
C SER A 287 24.46 2.91 -4.23
N PHE A 288 24.42 4.00 -4.99
CA PHE A 288 24.48 4.07 -6.44
C PHE A 288 25.84 4.66 -6.85
N THR A 289 26.73 3.80 -7.34
CA THR A 289 28.16 4.11 -7.52
C THR A 289 28.62 4.16 -8.98
N SER A 290 27.79 3.73 -9.93
CA SER A 290 28.13 3.70 -11.36
C SER A 290 26.99 4.27 -12.21
N SER A 291 27.29 4.51 -13.49
CA SER A 291 26.30 4.95 -14.48
C SER A 291 25.22 3.90 -14.80
N THR A 292 25.42 2.67 -14.33
CA THR A 292 24.52 1.53 -14.50
C THR A 292 23.86 1.11 -13.18
N SER A 293 24.14 1.79 -12.07
CA SER A 293 23.50 1.51 -10.79
C SER A 293 22.00 1.80 -10.87
N TYR A 294 21.15 0.87 -10.44
CA TYR A 294 19.72 1.10 -10.26
C TYR A 294 19.13 0.10 -9.26
N PHE A 295 17.99 0.48 -8.69
CA PHE A 295 17.03 -0.44 -8.07
C PHE A 295 15.73 -0.35 -8.86
N GLN A 296 15.00 -1.47 -9.00
CA GLN A 296 13.71 -1.49 -9.69
C GLN A 296 12.73 -2.46 -9.03
N SER A 297 11.46 -2.07 -8.97
CA SER A 297 10.34 -2.96 -8.66
C SER A 297 9.15 -2.70 -9.62
N GLN A 298 8.30 -3.71 -9.80
CA GLN A 298 7.14 -3.68 -10.73
C GLN A 298 5.81 -3.63 -9.97
N CYS A 299 5.76 -2.83 -8.92
CA CYS A 299 4.65 -2.82 -7.98
C CYS A 299 4.14 -1.42 -7.71
N TYR A 300 4.21 -0.56 -8.72
CA TYR A 300 3.41 0.65 -8.70
C TYR A 300 1.98 0.24 -9.07
N PRO A 301 1.06 0.00 -8.10
CA PRO A 301 -0.30 -0.37 -8.43
C PRO A 301 -0.90 0.75 -9.26
N ARG A 302 -1.94 0.40 -10.03
CA ARG A 302 -2.79 1.40 -10.68
C ARG A 302 -3.16 2.46 -9.65
N MET A 303 -2.89 3.72 -9.94
CA MET A 303 -3.28 4.81 -9.04
C MET A 303 -4.78 4.94 -9.22
N ARG A 304 -5.57 4.33 -8.32
CA ARG A 304 -6.96 3.94 -8.60
C ARG A 304 -7.73 5.09 -9.22
N ALA A 305 -8.12 4.96 -10.49
CA ALA A 305 -9.01 5.87 -11.20
C ALA A 305 -8.55 7.35 -11.20
N ASN A 306 -9.15 8.13 -12.09
CA ASN A 306 -8.93 9.58 -12.12
C ASN A 306 -9.27 10.14 -10.72
N ASP A 307 -8.32 10.83 -10.10
CA ASP A 307 -8.46 11.64 -8.87
C ASP A 307 -7.95 11.02 -7.55
N GLN A 308 -7.29 9.86 -7.57
CA GLN A 308 -6.71 9.32 -6.33
C GLN A 308 -5.35 9.95 -5.96
N SER A 309 -5.22 10.29 -4.69
CA SER A 309 -4.02 10.89 -4.11
C SER A 309 -2.91 9.87 -3.88
N PHE A 310 -1.66 10.32 -3.85
CA PHE A 310 -0.52 9.47 -3.50
C PHE A 310 0.57 10.27 -2.82
N SER A 311 1.49 9.56 -2.18
CA SER A 311 2.71 10.16 -1.68
C SER A 311 3.87 9.19 -1.77
N PHE A 312 5.10 9.69 -1.84
CA PHE A 312 6.27 8.88 -1.56
C PHE A 312 7.29 9.68 -0.75
N SER A 313 8.09 8.96 0.02
CA SER A 313 9.10 9.48 0.93
C SER A 313 10.39 8.71 0.74
N LEU A 314 11.52 9.41 0.79
CA LEU A 314 12.84 8.79 0.82
C LEU A 314 13.85 9.70 1.51
N TRP A 315 14.92 9.11 1.99
CA TRP A 315 16.13 9.82 2.37
C TRP A 315 17.15 9.71 1.25
N VAL A 316 17.78 10.84 0.89
CA VAL A 316 18.80 10.91 -0.15
C VAL A 316 20.08 11.54 0.38
N ASN A 317 21.22 10.96 0.02
CA ASN A 317 22.53 11.51 0.32
C ASN A 317 23.38 11.55 -0.96
N PRO A 318 23.24 12.62 -1.79
CA PRO A 318 23.98 12.75 -3.04
C PRO A 318 25.48 12.97 -2.79
N THR A 319 26.37 12.32 -3.54
CA THR A 319 27.81 12.67 -3.54
C THR A 319 28.08 13.95 -4.33
N SER A 320 27.24 14.22 -5.33
CA SER A 320 27.25 15.41 -6.20
C SER A 320 25.80 15.73 -6.59
N THR A 321 25.46 17.01 -6.67
CA THR A 321 24.14 17.48 -7.14
C THR A 321 24.22 18.23 -8.48
N THR A 322 25.38 18.73 -8.88
CA THR A 322 25.55 19.60 -10.06
C THR A 322 25.73 18.85 -11.38
N SER A 323 25.63 17.52 -11.37
CA SER A 323 25.71 16.66 -12.56
C SER A 323 24.34 16.10 -12.98
N GLY A 324 23.26 16.53 -12.32
CA GLY A 324 21.95 15.90 -12.48
C GLY A 324 21.86 14.56 -11.76
N GLY A 325 20.90 13.74 -12.18
CA GLY A 325 20.64 12.41 -11.66
C GLY A 325 19.16 12.19 -11.36
N THR A 326 18.65 11.05 -11.81
CA THR A 326 17.28 10.62 -11.55
C THR A 326 17.22 9.90 -10.20
N LEU A 327 16.34 10.36 -9.31
CA LEU A 327 16.10 9.73 -8.02
C LEU A 327 14.97 8.71 -8.10
N VAL A 328 13.85 9.09 -8.73
CA VAL A 328 12.67 8.23 -8.92
C VAL A 328 12.21 8.36 -10.36
N HIS A 329 12.30 7.26 -11.09
CA HIS A 329 11.83 7.10 -12.46
C HIS A 329 10.60 6.20 -12.51
N LEU A 330 9.68 6.53 -13.40
CA LEU A 330 8.49 5.73 -13.65
C LEU A 330 8.42 5.33 -15.13
N SER A 331 8.14 4.05 -15.41
CA SER A 331 7.98 3.55 -16.77
C SER A 331 6.97 2.41 -16.89
N SER A 332 6.30 2.32 -18.04
CA SER A 332 5.41 1.19 -18.33
C SER A 332 6.16 -0.11 -18.63
N ASN A 333 7.43 -0.01 -19.07
CA ASN A 333 8.26 -1.16 -19.42
C ASN A 333 9.45 -1.31 -18.46
N SER A 334 9.91 -2.54 -18.25
CA SER A 334 11.03 -2.86 -17.36
C SER A 334 12.34 -2.20 -17.77
N ASN A 335 12.51 -1.84 -19.04
CA ASN A 335 13.74 -1.19 -19.53
C ASN A 335 13.77 0.34 -19.35
N GLY A 336 12.81 0.93 -18.63
CA GLY A 336 12.72 2.39 -18.46
C GLY A 336 12.08 3.13 -19.65
N ASN A 337 11.43 2.41 -20.58
CA ASN A 337 10.80 2.99 -21.77
C ASN A 337 9.27 2.81 -21.76
N GLY A 338 8.61 3.21 -22.86
CA GLY A 338 7.16 3.19 -23.04
C GLY A 338 6.57 4.55 -22.68
N THR A 339 5.53 4.58 -21.85
CA THR A 339 5.15 5.82 -21.16
C THR A 339 6.06 5.96 -19.96
N CYS A 340 6.88 7.03 -19.92
CA CYS A 340 7.89 7.21 -18.87
C CYS A 340 8.18 8.69 -18.58
N TYR A 341 8.55 8.97 -17.34
CA TYR A 341 9.03 10.29 -16.89
C TYR A 341 9.80 10.16 -15.57
N ASP A 342 10.60 11.16 -15.23
CA ASP A 342 11.29 11.22 -13.96
C ASP A 342 10.41 11.94 -12.93
N LEU A 343 9.81 11.17 -12.01
CA LEU A 343 8.96 11.70 -10.95
C LEU A 343 9.76 12.61 -9.99
N LEU A 344 11.03 12.28 -9.75
CA LEU A 344 11.96 13.11 -8.96
C LEU A 344 13.38 13.05 -9.56
N VAL A 345 13.95 14.22 -9.85
CA VAL A 345 15.22 14.36 -10.59
C VAL A 345 15.95 15.65 -10.23
N PHE A 346 17.27 15.67 -10.37
CA PHE A 346 18.07 16.90 -10.25
C PHE A 346 18.14 17.69 -11.56
N THR A 347 18.17 19.01 -11.45
CA THR A 347 18.68 19.88 -12.51
C THR A 347 20.21 19.80 -12.58
N SER A 348 20.82 20.35 -13.64
CA SER A 348 22.27 20.54 -13.71
C SER A 348 22.83 21.48 -12.64
N THR A 349 21.98 22.25 -11.95
CA THR A 349 22.38 23.13 -10.83
C THR A 349 22.15 22.50 -9.46
N GLY A 350 21.65 21.26 -9.41
CA GLY A 350 21.39 20.52 -8.17
C GLY A 350 20.06 20.82 -7.49
N ALA A 351 19.17 21.59 -8.14
CA ALA A 351 17.81 21.78 -7.66
C ALA A 351 17.00 20.49 -7.87
N LEU A 352 16.15 20.15 -6.91
CA LEU A 352 15.19 19.06 -7.08
C LEU A 352 14.04 19.51 -7.97
N VAL A 353 13.62 18.65 -8.89
CA VAL A 353 12.41 18.83 -9.70
C VAL A 353 11.55 17.61 -9.50
N CYS A 354 10.29 17.84 -9.13
CA CYS A 354 9.26 16.82 -9.20
C CYS A 354 8.44 17.02 -10.47
N GLN A 355 8.25 15.96 -11.26
CA GLN A 355 7.42 15.99 -12.47
C GLN A 355 6.22 15.06 -12.32
N TRP A 356 5.14 15.35 -13.04
CA TRP A 356 3.98 14.46 -13.13
C TRP A 356 3.41 14.47 -14.54
N LEU A 357 2.80 13.36 -14.92
CA LEU A 357 2.13 13.20 -16.21
C LEU A 357 0.63 13.43 -16.04
N TYR A 358 0.08 14.41 -16.76
CA TYR A 358 -1.36 14.63 -16.86
C TYR A 358 -2.03 13.50 -17.65
N ALA A 359 -3.32 13.28 -17.41
CA ALA A 359 -4.13 12.31 -18.17
C ALA A 359 -4.16 12.56 -19.70
N ASN A 360 -3.84 13.79 -20.15
CA ASN A 360 -3.70 14.13 -21.57
C ASN A 360 -2.28 13.89 -22.14
N ASN A 361 -1.42 13.19 -21.41
CA ASN A 361 -0.03 12.88 -21.74
C ASN A 361 0.95 14.06 -21.79
N SER A 362 0.57 15.25 -21.33
CA SER A 362 1.52 16.35 -21.11
C SER A 362 2.16 16.24 -19.73
N THR A 363 3.43 16.65 -19.60
CA THR A 363 4.17 16.63 -18.33
C THR A 363 4.32 18.05 -17.80
N ASP A 364 4.17 18.19 -16.49
CA ASP A 364 4.40 19.43 -15.78
C ASP A 364 5.31 19.17 -14.57
N SER A 365 5.80 20.23 -13.96
CA SER A 365 6.91 20.15 -13.02
C SER A 365 6.91 21.29 -12.02
N ALA A 366 7.37 21.00 -10.81
CA ALA A 366 7.64 21.98 -9.77
C ALA A 366 9.11 21.87 -9.34
N GLN A 367 9.81 23.00 -9.34
CA GLN A 367 11.21 23.07 -8.90
C GLN A 367 11.26 23.44 -7.41
N GLY A 368 11.98 22.61 -6.66
CA GLY A 368 12.36 22.81 -5.27
C GLY A 368 13.76 23.38 -5.11
N PRO A 369 14.32 23.34 -3.89
CA PRO A 369 15.62 23.89 -3.56
C PRO A 369 16.75 23.01 -4.09
N VAL A 370 17.95 23.58 -4.07
CA VAL A 370 19.21 22.83 -4.13
C VAL A 370 19.44 22.18 -2.77
N ILE A 371 19.69 20.88 -2.76
CA ILE A 371 20.04 20.15 -1.52
C ILE A 371 21.57 19.98 -1.42
N PRO A 372 22.13 19.96 -0.20
CA PRO A 372 23.57 19.80 -0.01
C PRO A 372 24.07 18.40 -0.41
N ALA A 373 25.24 18.35 -1.03
CA ALA A 373 25.97 17.10 -1.23
C ALA A 373 26.50 16.56 0.11
N ASN A 374 26.68 15.25 0.18
CA ASN A 374 27.19 14.49 1.33
C ASN A 374 26.39 14.72 2.62
N THR A 375 25.11 15.07 2.50
CA THR A 375 24.20 15.33 3.61
C THR A 375 22.89 14.60 3.35
N SER A 376 22.47 13.76 4.31
CA SER A 376 21.18 13.08 4.23
C SER A 376 20.05 14.09 4.31
N THR A 377 19.20 14.09 3.29
CA THR A 377 18.05 14.99 3.14
C THR A 377 16.79 14.15 2.97
N HIS A 378 15.77 14.41 3.76
CA HIS A 378 14.46 13.78 3.62
C HIS A 378 13.66 14.50 2.55
N VAL A 379 13.10 13.75 1.60
CA VAL A 379 12.31 14.27 0.50
C VAL A 379 10.97 13.54 0.46
N VAL A 380 9.88 14.31 0.45
CA VAL A 380 8.53 13.77 0.28
C VAL A 380 7.83 14.49 -0.86
N VAL A 381 7.19 13.72 -1.72
CA VAL A 381 6.25 14.23 -2.72
C VAL A 381 4.86 13.76 -2.35
N VAL A 382 3.90 14.68 -2.35
CA VAL A 382 2.48 14.43 -2.07
C VAL A 382 1.66 14.96 -3.23
N TYR A 383 0.77 14.15 -3.78
CA TYR A 383 -0.18 14.55 -4.80
C TYR A 383 -1.62 14.34 -4.32
N SER A 384 -2.48 15.27 -4.69
CA SER A 384 -3.91 15.01 -4.80
C SER A 384 -4.60 15.81 -5.87
N TYR A 385 -5.79 15.35 -6.25
CA TYR A 385 -6.64 16.07 -7.19
C TYR A 385 -7.02 17.49 -6.72
N LYS A 386 -7.02 17.79 -5.42
CA LYS A 386 -7.44 19.11 -4.92
C LYS A 386 -6.29 20.07 -4.67
N SER A 387 -5.10 19.53 -4.41
CA SER A 387 -3.92 20.34 -4.03
C SER A 387 -2.76 20.23 -5.01
N GLY A 388 -2.90 19.43 -6.07
CA GLY A 388 -1.84 19.11 -7.01
C GLY A 388 -0.66 18.42 -6.36
N VAL A 389 0.53 18.58 -6.94
CA VAL A 389 1.79 18.03 -6.39
C VAL A 389 2.42 19.02 -5.42
N ARG A 390 2.93 18.52 -4.29
CA ARG A 390 3.66 19.28 -3.28
C ARG A 390 4.93 18.54 -2.91
N LEU A 391 6.03 19.28 -2.80
CA LEU A 391 7.34 18.78 -2.39
C LEU A 391 7.62 19.28 -0.96
N PHE A 392 8.12 18.38 -0.12
CA PHE A 392 8.57 18.67 1.24
C PHE A 392 10.02 18.23 1.39
N ILE A 393 10.79 19.03 2.12
CA ILE A 393 12.21 18.79 2.41
C ILE A 393 12.40 18.85 3.92
N ASN A 394 12.98 17.80 4.51
CA ASN A 394 13.23 17.70 5.96
C ASN A 394 11.99 18.01 6.80
N GLY A 395 10.85 17.44 6.39
CA GLY A 395 9.58 17.62 7.08
C GLY A 395 8.85 18.95 6.80
N GLN A 396 9.44 19.86 6.02
CA GLN A 396 8.90 21.20 5.77
C GLN A 396 8.41 21.36 4.33
N PHE A 397 7.32 22.10 4.12
CA PHE A 397 6.84 22.43 2.79
C PHE A 397 7.90 23.21 2.00
N SER A 398 8.08 22.87 0.74
CA SER A 398 9.10 23.47 -0.13
C SER A 398 8.50 24.15 -1.36
N THR A 399 7.74 23.41 -2.18
CA THR A 399 7.16 23.91 -3.42
C THR A 399 5.93 23.11 -3.80
N SER A 400 5.14 23.61 -4.76
CA SER A 400 3.97 22.91 -5.28
C SER A 400 3.77 23.16 -6.77
N SER A 401 2.90 22.37 -7.39
CA SER A 401 2.39 22.63 -8.72
C SER A 401 1.65 23.98 -8.77
N ASN A 402 1.64 24.58 -9.95
CA ASN A 402 0.90 25.83 -10.21
C ASN A 402 -0.62 25.59 -10.27
N THR A 403 -1.03 24.35 -10.52
CA THR A 403 -2.43 23.93 -10.63
C THR A 403 -2.80 23.07 -9.44
N GLY A 404 -3.84 23.46 -8.70
CA GLY A 404 -4.36 22.70 -7.57
C GLY A 404 -5.24 21.52 -7.98
N SER A 405 -5.84 21.53 -9.17
CA SER A 405 -6.71 20.44 -9.63
C SER A 405 -6.46 19.93 -11.02
N PHE A 406 -6.04 18.67 -11.09
CA PHE A 406 -5.80 17.93 -12.32
C PHE A 406 -5.82 16.43 -12.05
N SER A 407 -6.06 15.62 -13.08
CA SER A 407 -5.94 14.18 -13.00
C SER A 407 -4.58 13.74 -13.55
N VAL A 408 -3.85 12.95 -12.77
CA VAL A 408 -2.64 12.25 -13.23
C VAL A 408 -3.02 11.13 -14.20
N PHE A 409 -2.09 10.80 -15.10
CA PHE A 409 -2.20 9.62 -15.94
C PHE A 409 -2.22 8.35 -15.07
N ASP A 410 -3.23 7.51 -15.28
CA ASP A 410 -3.30 6.15 -14.70
C ASP A 410 -3.19 5.12 -15.83
N ALA A 411 -2.37 4.11 -15.61
CA ALA A 411 -2.06 3.11 -16.61
C ALA A 411 -2.92 1.87 -16.46
N SER A 412 -3.09 1.13 -17.56
CA SER A 412 -3.80 -0.14 -17.55
C SER A 412 -2.99 -1.31 -16.94
N SER A 413 -1.75 -1.10 -16.51
CA SER A 413 -0.89 -2.13 -15.91
C SER A 413 0.01 -1.51 -14.84
N PRO A 414 0.50 -2.31 -13.87
CA PRO A 414 1.47 -1.82 -12.90
C PRO A 414 2.69 -1.22 -13.59
N TRP A 415 3.16 -0.10 -13.07
CA TRP A 415 4.37 0.57 -13.55
C TRP A 415 5.61 0.06 -12.82
N TYR A 416 6.75 0.24 -13.48
CA TYR A 416 8.05 0.05 -12.88
C TYR A 416 8.48 1.33 -12.19
N ILE A 417 8.90 1.22 -10.93
CA ILE A 417 9.61 2.27 -10.21
C ILE A 417 11.08 1.93 -10.34
N THR A 418 11.89 2.88 -10.82
CA THR A 418 13.34 2.73 -10.84
C THR A 418 13.98 3.83 -10.01
N LEU A 419 14.83 3.45 -9.07
CA LEU A 419 15.57 4.37 -8.22
C LEU A 419 17.01 4.51 -8.71
N GLY A 420 17.52 5.72 -8.63
CA GLY A 420 18.92 6.07 -8.91
C GLY A 420 19.33 6.04 -10.40
N ASN A 421 18.38 5.79 -11.31
CA ASN A 421 18.60 5.85 -12.75
C ASN A 421 17.28 6.01 -13.51
N LYS A 422 17.37 6.43 -14.78
CA LYS A 422 16.23 6.47 -15.71
C LYS A 422 16.04 5.18 -16.53
N SER A 423 17.01 4.26 -16.47
CA SER A 423 16.92 2.97 -17.15
C SER A 423 17.74 1.90 -16.44
N PRO A 424 17.21 0.68 -16.31
CA PRO A 424 18.02 -0.50 -16.00
C PRO A 424 19.13 -0.81 -17.01
N LEU A 425 19.07 -0.23 -18.22
CA LEU A 425 20.11 -0.37 -19.24
C LEU A 425 21.27 0.63 -19.04
N GLY A 426 21.21 1.49 -18.01
CA GLY A 426 22.21 2.51 -17.71
C GLY A 426 22.07 3.79 -18.54
N SER A 427 23.00 4.73 -18.32
CA SER A 427 22.98 6.08 -18.89
C SER A 427 23.15 6.17 -20.41
N SER A 428 23.45 5.06 -21.10
CA SER A 428 23.75 4.99 -22.53
C SER A 428 22.53 4.72 -23.42
N ALA A 429 21.37 4.39 -22.85
CA ALA A 429 20.13 4.30 -23.61
C ALA A 429 19.55 5.71 -23.81
N SER A 430 19.54 6.21 -25.05
CA SER A 430 18.77 7.39 -25.45
C SER A 430 17.27 7.10 -25.26
N LEU A 431 16.78 7.28 -24.05
CA LEU A 431 15.35 7.17 -23.73
C LEU A 431 14.66 8.49 -24.03
N SER A 432 13.56 8.41 -24.79
CA SER A 432 12.66 9.53 -25.06
C SER A 432 11.49 9.51 -24.07
N CYS A 433 11.77 9.88 -22.82
CA CYS A 433 10.72 10.03 -21.80
C CYS A 433 10.11 11.43 -21.87
N GLN A 434 8.89 11.54 -21.35
CA GLN A 434 8.20 12.82 -21.25
C GLN A 434 8.87 13.68 -20.17
N SER A 435 8.98 14.98 -20.43
CA SER A 435 9.56 15.95 -19.48
C SER A 435 8.72 17.22 -19.48
N GLY A 436 8.62 17.84 -18.30
CA GLY A 436 8.04 19.16 -18.13
C GLY A 436 8.92 20.26 -18.70
N SER A 437 8.43 21.50 -18.60
CA SER A 437 9.09 22.71 -19.11
C SER A 437 10.36 23.11 -18.33
N ILE A 438 10.51 22.64 -17.09
CA ILE A 438 11.70 22.90 -16.27
C ILE A 438 12.84 22.00 -16.78
N PRO A 439 14.01 22.57 -17.16
CA PRO A 439 15.15 21.77 -17.64
C PRO A 439 15.71 20.84 -16.56
N ILE A 440 15.56 19.53 -16.76
CA ILE A 440 16.10 18.49 -15.89
C ILE A 440 17.37 17.86 -16.48
N SER A 441 18.14 17.19 -15.64
CA SER A 441 19.33 16.46 -16.05
C SER A 441 19.19 14.99 -15.67
N SER A 442 18.38 14.27 -16.44
CA SER A 442 18.06 12.85 -16.23
C SER A 442 19.25 11.93 -16.47
N GLY A 443 19.49 10.98 -15.57
CA GLY A 443 20.60 10.04 -15.69
C GLY A 443 20.89 9.29 -14.40
N SER A 444 22.11 8.76 -14.30
CA SER A 444 22.57 8.07 -13.10
C SER A 444 22.71 9.03 -11.93
N PHE A 445 22.10 8.68 -10.80
CA PHE A 445 22.34 9.31 -9.52
C PHE A 445 23.62 8.75 -8.89
N SER A 446 24.41 9.61 -8.25
CA SER A 446 25.55 9.19 -7.43
C SER A 446 25.31 9.60 -5.98
N GLY A 447 25.27 8.62 -5.09
CA GLY A 447 24.87 8.81 -3.70
C GLY A 447 24.17 7.58 -3.14
N SER A 448 23.53 7.74 -1.99
CA SER A 448 22.68 6.71 -1.40
C SER A 448 21.23 7.13 -1.28
N ILE A 449 20.33 6.16 -1.39
CA ILE A 449 18.91 6.28 -1.09
C ILE A 449 18.58 5.31 0.04
N ASP A 450 17.78 5.79 0.97
CA ASP A 450 17.36 5.05 2.15
C ASP A 450 15.85 5.23 2.40
N GLU A 451 15.24 4.28 3.10
CA GLU A 451 13.90 4.43 3.67
C GLU A 451 12.79 4.79 2.65
N PHE A 452 12.87 4.24 1.42
CA PHE A 452 11.91 4.52 0.36
C PHE A 452 10.54 3.94 0.69
N ARG A 453 9.51 4.79 0.74
CA ARG A 453 8.13 4.43 1.01
C ARG A 453 7.20 5.07 0.00
N MET A 454 6.16 4.35 -0.38
CA MET A 454 5.09 4.88 -1.22
C MET A 454 3.73 4.59 -0.61
N TYR A 455 2.81 5.55 -0.71
CA TYR A 455 1.46 5.48 -0.17
C TYR A 455 0.43 5.80 -1.26
N ASN A 456 -0.72 5.12 -1.22
CA ASN A 456 -1.88 5.37 -2.12
C ASN A 456 -2.82 6.47 -1.60
N ARG A 457 -2.28 7.42 -0.81
CA ARG A 457 -3.00 8.54 -0.20
C ARG A 457 -2.09 9.74 0.00
N GLU A 458 -2.69 10.88 0.34
CA GLU A 458 -1.93 12.00 0.87
C GLU A 458 -1.37 11.65 2.26
N LEU A 459 -0.08 11.94 2.46
CA LEU A 459 0.48 12.08 3.78
C LEU A 459 0.17 13.49 4.32
N ASN A 460 -0.23 13.57 5.58
CA ASN A 460 -0.43 14.84 6.25
C ASN A 460 0.90 15.38 6.84
N ASN A 461 0.92 16.66 7.24
CA ASN A 461 2.12 17.31 7.79
C ASN A 461 2.72 16.58 9.00
N GLN A 462 1.87 15.97 9.83
CA GLN A 462 2.32 15.25 11.02
C GLN A 462 3.05 13.95 10.65
N GLU A 463 2.52 13.22 9.67
CA GLU A 463 3.16 12.02 9.12
C GLU A 463 4.48 12.34 8.43
N ILE A 464 4.52 13.43 7.66
CA ILE A 464 5.73 13.94 7.00
C ILE A 464 6.80 14.32 8.04
N CYS A 465 6.40 14.96 9.15
CA CYS A 465 7.28 15.28 10.27
C CYS A 465 7.90 14.01 10.88
N VAL A 466 7.07 12.98 11.14
CA VAL A 466 7.55 11.72 11.73
C VAL A 466 8.55 11.02 10.80
N LEU A 467 8.27 10.92 9.50
CA LEU A 467 9.21 10.33 8.54
C LEU A 467 10.52 11.12 8.39
N ALA A 468 10.50 12.43 8.65
CA ALA A 468 11.69 13.29 8.67
C ALA A 468 12.53 13.13 9.95
N ASN A 469 11.98 12.48 10.98
CA ASN A 469 12.63 12.28 12.28
C ASN A 469 12.49 10.81 12.73
N PRO A 470 13.02 9.86 11.95
CA PRO A 470 12.91 8.43 12.22
C PRO A 470 13.72 7.98 13.44
#